data_AF-A0A7X5TJ03-F1
#
_entry.id   AF-A0A7X5TJ03-F1
#
_cell.length_a   1.000
_cell.length_b   1.000
_cell.length_c   1.000
_cell.angle_alpha   90.00
_cell.angle_beta   90.00
_cell.angle_gamma   90.00
#
_symmetry.space_group_name_H-M   'P 1'
#
loop_
_entity.id
_entity.type
_entity.pdbx_description
1 polymer ?
#
loop_
_entity_poly.entity_id
_entity_poly.type
_entity_poly.pdbx_seq_one_letter_code
_entity_poly.pdbx_strand_id
1 'polypeptide(L)'
;MQSQKQQQVSTQQAIINPIQTNSADPLSSLKQINSNTIVDALSGVYQKALNATDIAVILRLLEFPISEIAIALHNHFPTLRPLEVGQMLLDPKVYPATTRSELVSALGGAGFQAQEIELAANILCPVTLSVLANKPWQNSGVTVNTSQTTTITYLSGTWSFNPQYSRCQAEGDRAHIAQQDYTLPGQPVGALVGRVGGTVFLISREASVPSGLSGELQLCINDDLEGRYGAGLTDNEGALEVKISTRK
;
A
#
# COMPACT_ATOMS: atom_id res chain seq x y z
N MET A 1 52.77 2.54 2.62
CA MET A 1 51.42 2.67 2.04
C MET A 1 50.91 1.29 1.68
N GLN A 2 49.97 0.75 2.46
CA GLN A 2 49.19 -0.43 2.05
C GLN A 2 47.72 -0.13 2.30
N SER A 3 46.98 -0.12 1.20
CA SER A 3 45.55 0.15 1.11
C SER A 3 44.76 -1.03 1.67
N GLN A 4 44.01 -0.82 2.76
CA GLN A 4 42.98 -1.77 3.20
C GLN A 4 41.78 -1.67 2.24
N LYS A 5 41.61 -2.69 1.40
CA LYS A 5 40.35 -2.90 0.68
C LYS A 5 39.30 -3.35 1.69
N GLN A 6 38.27 -2.53 1.91
CA GLN A 6 37.03 -2.97 2.54
C GLN A 6 36.45 -4.11 1.70
N GLN A 7 36.49 -5.32 2.25
CA GLN A 7 35.97 -6.51 1.60
C GLN A 7 34.47 -6.60 1.95
N GLN A 8 33.61 -6.31 0.98
CA GLN A 8 32.18 -6.58 1.09
C GLN A 8 31.98 -8.07 1.37
N VAL A 9 31.54 -8.39 2.60
CA VAL A 9 31.19 -9.75 3.00
C VAL A 9 29.85 -10.07 2.37
N SER A 10 29.77 -11.16 1.60
CA SER A 10 28.51 -11.56 0.97
C SER A 10 27.53 -12.08 2.01
N THR A 11 26.23 -11.94 1.78
CA THR A 11 25.16 -12.42 2.67
C THR A 11 25.30 -13.91 3.00
N GLN A 12 25.92 -14.71 2.12
CA GLN A 12 26.24 -16.12 2.35
C GLN A 12 27.38 -16.32 3.37
N GLN A 13 28.42 -15.48 3.36
CA GLN A 13 29.52 -15.58 4.33
C GLN A 13 29.07 -15.21 5.74
N ALA A 14 28.09 -14.30 5.87
CA ALA A 14 27.51 -13.94 7.16
C ALA A 14 26.81 -15.12 7.87
N ILE A 15 26.25 -16.04 7.07
CA ILE A 15 25.53 -17.24 7.52
C ILE A 15 26.52 -18.36 7.94
N ILE A 16 27.69 -18.45 7.29
CA ILE A 16 28.61 -19.59 7.45
C ILE A 16 29.61 -19.38 8.61
N ASN A 17 30.01 -18.14 8.90
CA ASN A 17 31.11 -17.89 9.83
C ASN A 17 30.84 -17.88 11.35
N PRO A 18 29.61 -17.86 11.91
CA PRO A 18 29.48 -17.87 13.36
C PRO A 18 29.59 -19.26 14.00
N ILE A 19 29.60 -20.36 13.24
CA ILE A 19 29.26 -21.66 13.82
C ILE A 19 30.19 -22.80 13.38
N GLN A 20 31.32 -22.95 14.08
CA GLN A 20 31.92 -24.27 14.29
C GLN A 20 31.16 -24.97 15.44
N THR A 21 29.94 -25.46 15.18
CA THR A 21 29.30 -26.44 16.07
C THR A 21 29.02 -27.71 15.29
N ASN A 22 29.37 -28.85 15.87
CA ASN A 22 29.16 -30.20 15.31
C ASN A 22 27.66 -30.61 15.32
N SER A 23 26.73 -29.70 15.04
CA SER A 23 25.29 -29.95 15.01
C SER A 23 24.79 -30.03 13.57
N ALA A 24 24.00 -31.07 13.26
CA ALA A 24 23.43 -31.30 11.93
C ALA A 24 22.41 -30.22 11.48
N ASP A 25 21.95 -29.36 12.40
CA ASP A 25 21.12 -28.18 12.10
C ASP A 25 21.46 -27.00 13.04
N PRO A 26 22.48 -26.19 12.71
CA PRO A 26 22.91 -25.05 13.52
C PRO A 26 21.87 -23.91 13.62
N LEU A 27 20.92 -23.86 12.69
CA LEU A 27 19.94 -22.77 12.58
C LEU A 27 18.77 -22.97 13.55
N SER A 28 18.44 -24.22 13.90
CA SER A 28 17.38 -24.56 14.86
C SER A 28 17.56 -23.90 16.24
N SER A 29 18.79 -23.83 16.74
CA SER A 29 19.13 -23.23 18.04
C SER A 29 18.95 -21.70 18.06
N LEU A 30 19.06 -21.04 16.91
CA LEU A 30 18.87 -19.58 16.79
C LEU A 30 17.40 -19.18 16.83
N LYS A 31 16.48 -20.08 16.44
CA LYS A 31 15.02 -19.80 16.45
C LYS A 31 14.46 -19.58 17.87
N GLN A 32 15.18 -20.01 18.91
CA GLN A 32 14.78 -19.80 20.32
C GLN A 32 15.33 -18.48 20.90
N ILE A 33 16.22 -17.80 20.19
CA ILE A 33 16.83 -16.55 20.62
C ILE A 33 15.98 -15.41 20.04
N ASN A 34 15.71 -14.36 20.83
CA ASN A 34 14.92 -13.23 20.32
C ASN A 34 15.65 -12.48 19.18
N SER A 35 14.88 -11.82 18.32
CA SER A 35 15.37 -11.12 17.12
C SER A 35 16.46 -10.09 17.43
N ASN A 36 16.28 -9.29 18.49
CA ASN A 36 17.25 -8.26 18.92
C ASN A 36 18.61 -8.86 19.32
N THR A 37 18.62 -9.95 20.10
CA THR A 37 19.88 -10.61 20.52
C THR A 37 20.68 -11.11 19.31
N ILE A 38 19.99 -11.57 18.27
CA ILE A 38 20.66 -11.97 17.02
C ILE A 38 21.25 -10.74 16.31
N VAL A 39 20.52 -9.63 16.24
CA VAL A 39 21.05 -8.39 15.64
C VAL A 39 22.25 -7.86 16.42
N ASP A 40 22.23 -7.91 17.75
CA ASP A 40 23.37 -7.55 18.60
C ASP A 40 24.59 -8.44 18.32
N ALA A 41 24.40 -9.76 18.24
CA ALA A 41 25.46 -10.70 17.93
C ALA A 41 26.07 -10.44 16.53
N LEU A 42 25.21 -10.24 15.52
CA LEU A 42 25.65 -9.91 14.16
C LEU A 42 26.42 -8.58 14.12
N SER A 43 25.94 -7.57 14.85
CA SER A 43 26.60 -6.27 14.95
C SER A 43 27.98 -6.36 15.61
N GLY A 44 28.12 -7.21 16.63
CA GLY A 44 29.39 -7.49 17.30
C GLY A 44 30.40 -8.20 16.40
N VAL A 45 29.96 -9.18 15.62
CA VAL A 45 30.83 -9.96 14.72
C VAL A 45 31.23 -9.15 13.48
N TYR A 46 30.28 -8.44 12.87
CA TYR A 46 30.49 -7.78 11.58
C TYR A 46 30.75 -6.27 11.68
N GLN A 47 30.83 -5.70 12.88
CA GLN A 47 31.28 -4.33 13.18
C GLN A 47 30.79 -3.25 12.19
N LYS A 48 29.49 -3.29 11.82
CA LYS A 48 28.80 -2.38 10.88
C LYS A 48 28.92 -2.67 9.37
N ALA A 49 29.42 -3.83 8.95
CA ALA A 49 29.40 -4.21 7.54
C ALA A 49 27.99 -4.49 7.00
N LEU A 50 27.06 -4.89 7.87
CA LEU A 50 25.67 -5.22 7.52
C LEU A 50 24.78 -3.98 7.63
N ASN A 51 24.04 -3.68 6.58
CA ASN A 51 22.99 -2.65 6.62
C ASN A 51 21.66 -3.23 7.12
N ALA A 52 20.66 -2.37 7.34
CA ALA A 52 19.36 -2.77 7.84
C ALA A 52 18.63 -3.80 6.94
N THR A 53 18.75 -3.68 5.62
CA THR A 53 18.19 -4.66 4.68
C THR A 53 18.87 -6.02 4.81
N ASP A 54 20.20 -6.06 4.96
CA ASP A 54 20.92 -7.33 5.17
C ASP A 54 20.45 -8.01 6.45
N ILE A 55 20.24 -7.24 7.53
CA ILE A 55 19.68 -7.75 8.79
C ILE A 55 18.28 -8.31 8.58
N ALA A 56 17.39 -7.60 7.88
CA ALA A 56 16.03 -8.07 7.60
C ALA A 56 16.04 -9.40 6.84
N VAL A 57 16.92 -9.54 5.84
CA VAL A 57 17.08 -10.78 5.07
C VAL A 57 17.59 -11.92 5.95
N ILE A 58 18.58 -11.67 6.82
CA ILE A 58 19.09 -12.70 7.74
C ILE A 58 17.99 -13.15 8.70
N LEU A 59 17.26 -12.22 9.33
CA LEU A 59 16.16 -12.57 10.23
C LEU A 59 15.06 -13.35 9.51
N ARG A 60 14.76 -13.01 8.25
CA ARG A 60 13.81 -13.78 7.43
C ARG A 60 14.28 -15.21 7.19
N LEU A 61 15.56 -15.42 6.89
CA LEU A 61 16.16 -16.75 6.67
C LEU A 61 16.14 -17.60 7.94
N LEU A 62 16.19 -16.95 9.11
CA LEU A 62 15.99 -17.57 10.41
C LEU A 62 14.51 -17.76 10.78
N GLU A 63 13.59 -17.48 9.85
CA GLU A 63 12.14 -17.63 9.99
C GLU A 63 11.48 -16.73 11.05
N PHE A 64 12.09 -15.59 11.40
CA PHE A 64 11.41 -14.61 12.25
C PHE A 64 10.19 -14.02 11.53
N PRO A 65 9.04 -13.89 12.22
CA PRO A 65 7.86 -13.28 11.63
C PRO A 65 8.12 -11.79 11.34
N ILE A 66 7.38 -11.24 10.37
CA ILE A 66 7.51 -9.84 9.95
C ILE A 66 7.46 -8.83 11.10
N SER A 67 6.64 -9.08 12.13
CA SER A 67 6.53 -8.23 13.32
C SER A 67 7.83 -8.16 14.12
N GLU A 68 8.50 -9.30 14.30
CA GLU A 68 9.79 -9.38 15.00
C GLU A 68 10.91 -8.69 14.21
N ILE A 69 10.89 -8.84 12.87
CA ILE A 69 11.83 -8.12 12.00
C ILE A 69 11.60 -6.61 12.10
N ALA A 70 10.34 -6.14 12.07
CA ALA A 70 10.02 -4.72 12.22
C ALA A 70 10.51 -4.15 13.56
N ILE A 71 10.28 -4.87 14.66
CA ILE A 71 10.75 -4.50 16.01
C ILE A 71 12.28 -4.41 16.03
N ALA A 72 12.99 -5.43 15.53
CA ALA A 72 14.44 -5.44 15.50
C ALA A 72 15.02 -4.30 14.66
N LEU A 73 14.44 -4.03 13.49
CA LEU A 73 14.86 -2.91 12.65
C LEU A 73 14.69 -1.56 13.34
N HIS A 74 13.55 -1.35 14.01
CA HIS A 74 13.31 -0.10 14.73
C HIS A 74 14.26 0.08 15.91
N ASN A 75 14.52 -0.98 16.69
CA ASN A 75 15.39 -0.92 17.86
C ASN A 75 16.87 -0.65 17.51
N HIS A 76 17.38 -1.31 16.47
CA HIS A 76 18.81 -1.23 16.11
C HIS A 76 19.12 -0.14 15.08
N PHE A 77 18.11 0.34 14.34
CA PHE A 77 18.24 1.43 13.37
C PHE A 77 17.21 2.54 13.66
N PRO A 78 17.34 3.26 14.79
CA PRO A 78 16.32 4.20 15.27
C PRO A 78 16.10 5.43 14.39
N THR A 79 16.95 5.65 13.38
CA THR A 79 16.77 6.71 12.39
C THR A 79 15.85 6.33 11.24
N LEU A 80 15.51 5.04 11.07
CA LEU A 80 14.60 4.58 10.03
C LEU A 80 13.16 4.97 10.36
N ARG A 81 12.48 5.55 9.38
CA ARG A 81 11.06 5.86 9.48
C ARG A 81 10.19 4.69 9.02
N PRO A 82 8.87 4.70 9.28
CA PRO A 82 7.96 3.61 8.89
C PRO A 82 8.01 3.25 7.41
N LEU A 83 8.19 4.25 6.53
CA LEU A 83 8.33 4.03 5.10
C LEU A 83 9.58 3.20 4.77
N GLU A 84 10.72 3.49 5.40
CA GLU A 84 11.99 2.81 5.14
C GLU A 84 11.96 1.39 5.71
N VAL A 85 11.44 1.21 6.92
CA VAL A 85 11.24 -0.12 7.50
C VAL A 85 10.27 -0.94 6.63
N GLY A 86 9.14 -0.37 6.24
CA GLY A 86 8.17 -1.06 5.39
C GLY A 86 8.73 -1.46 4.03
N GLN A 87 9.59 -0.64 3.41
CA GLN A 87 10.31 -1.01 2.18
C GLN A 87 11.19 -2.24 2.38
N MET A 88 11.89 -2.34 3.52
CA MET A 88 12.73 -3.50 3.85
C MET A 88 11.89 -4.75 4.11
N LEU A 89 10.75 -4.62 4.79
CA LEU A 89 9.86 -5.75 5.04
C LEU A 89 9.26 -6.32 3.74
N LEU A 90 8.93 -5.44 2.80
CA LEU A 90 8.39 -5.80 1.49
C LEU A 90 9.47 -6.14 0.45
N ASP A 91 10.75 -6.14 0.82
CA ASP A 91 11.83 -6.54 -0.07
C ASP A 91 11.56 -7.96 -0.63
N PRO A 92 11.85 -8.23 -1.91
CA PRO A 92 11.65 -9.56 -2.52
C PRO A 92 12.25 -10.74 -1.75
N LYS A 93 13.27 -10.50 -0.91
CA LYS A 93 13.95 -11.51 -0.11
C LYS A 93 13.44 -11.61 1.33
N VAL A 94 12.49 -10.75 1.73
CA VAL A 94 11.95 -10.68 3.10
C VAL A 94 10.50 -11.20 3.10
N TYR A 95 9.51 -10.32 2.90
CA TYR A 95 8.09 -10.68 2.83
C TYR A 95 7.34 -9.85 1.76
N PRO A 96 7.59 -10.07 0.46
CA PRO A 96 7.00 -9.25 -0.61
C PRO A 96 5.48 -9.42 -0.78
N ALA A 97 4.91 -10.49 -0.23
CA ALA A 97 3.47 -10.80 -0.31
C ALA A 97 2.67 -10.27 0.89
N THR A 98 3.32 -9.54 1.80
CA THR A 98 2.65 -8.96 2.97
C THR A 98 1.53 -8.03 2.57
N THR A 99 0.35 -8.26 3.15
CA THR A 99 -0.82 -7.42 2.95
C THR A 99 -0.68 -6.09 3.69
N ARG A 100 -1.47 -5.09 3.28
CA ARG A 100 -1.52 -3.80 3.98
C ARG A 100 -1.78 -3.96 5.48
N SER A 101 -2.75 -4.81 5.85
CA SER A 101 -3.12 -5.02 7.25
C SER A 101 -1.98 -5.63 8.06
N GLU A 102 -1.25 -6.59 7.49
CA GLU A 102 -0.09 -7.20 8.14
C GLU A 102 1.06 -6.19 8.28
N LEU A 103 1.31 -5.37 7.25
CA LEU A 103 2.34 -4.32 7.30
C LEU A 103 2.03 -3.29 8.39
N VAL A 104 0.80 -2.78 8.43
CA VAL A 104 0.35 -1.83 9.47
C VAL A 104 0.49 -2.42 10.86
N SER A 105 0.07 -3.68 11.03
CA SER A 105 0.21 -4.40 12.31
C SER A 105 1.67 -4.56 12.74
N ALA A 106 2.56 -4.94 11.81
CA ALA A 106 3.99 -5.10 12.08
C ALA A 106 4.66 -3.78 12.49
N LEU A 107 4.39 -2.70 11.75
CA LEU A 107 4.93 -1.37 12.08
C LEU A 107 4.35 -0.81 13.39
N GLY A 108 3.07 -1.09 13.67
CA GLY A 108 2.43 -0.74 14.95
C GLY A 108 3.05 -1.50 16.12
N GLY A 109 3.31 -2.80 15.95
CA GLY A 109 4.02 -3.64 16.94
C GLY A 109 5.45 -3.19 17.19
N ALA A 110 6.11 -2.59 16.20
CA ALA A 110 7.41 -1.95 16.37
C ALA A 110 7.34 -0.63 17.16
N GLY A 111 6.16 -0.04 17.35
CA GLY A 111 5.98 1.19 18.14
C GLY A 111 5.98 2.49 17.33
N PHE A 112 5.86 2.42 16.00
CA PHE A 112 5.69 3.61 15.16
C PHE A 112 4.32 4.28 15.37
N GLN A 113 4.23 5.58 15.11
CA GLN A 113 2.99 6.33 15.27
C GLN A 113 1.98 5.96 14.18
N ALA A 114 0.71 5.78 14.57
CA ALA A 114 -0.36 5.35 13.65
C ALA A 114 -0.45 6.22 12.38
N GLN A 115 -0.32 7.54 12.52
CA GLN A 115 -0.37 8.45 11.36
C GLN A 115 0.79 8.22 10.37
N GLU A 116 2.00 7.99 10.86
CA GLU A 116 3.17 7.76 10.00
C GLU A 116 3.11 6.37 9.33
N ILE A 117 2.57 5.38 10.04
CA ILE A 117 2.30 4.05 9.51
C ILE A 117 1.31 4.12 8.35
N GLU A 118 0.20 4.84 8.50
CA GLU A 118 -0.81 5.00 7.46
C GLU A 118 -0.24 5.71 6.22
N LEU A 119 0.56 6.76 6.41
CA LEU A 119 1.25 7.43 5.30
C LEU A 119 2.22 6.49 4.57
N ALA A 120 2.95 5.64 5.29
CA ALA A 120 3.84 4.65 4.68
C ALA A 120 3.04 3.57 3.94
N ALA A 121 2.01 3.01 4.56
CA ALA A 121 1.16 1.97 3.97
C ALA A 121 0.46 2.45 2.70
N ASN A 122 0.00 3.70 2.64
CA ASN A 122 -0.58 4.29 1.44
C ASN A 122 0.36 4.27 0.23
N ILE A 123 1.67 4.45 0.47
CA ILE A 123 2.69 4.42 -0.59
C ILE A 123 3.04 2.97 -0.96
N LEU A 124 3.25 2.14 0.06
CA LEU A 124 3.80 0.80 -0.08
C LEU A 124 2.78 -0.24 -0.56
N CYS A 125 1.50 -0.01 -0.29
CA CYS A 125 0.42 -0.94 -0.61
C CYS A 125 -0.64 -0.24 -1.47
N PRO A 126 -0.43 -0.13 -2.80
CA PRO A 126 -1.47 0.32 -3.72
C PRO A 126 -2.72 -0.54 -3.58
N VAL A 127 -3.89 0.09 -3.67
CA VAL A 127 -5.19 -0.59 -3.54
C VAL A 127 -5.76 -0.84 -4.93
N THR A 128 -6.23 -2.05 -5.18
CA THR A 128 -7.11 -2.35 -6.32
C THR A 128 -8.49 -2.67 -5.78
N LEU A 129 -9.54 -2.06 -6.34
CA LEU A 129 -10.92 -2.33 -5.94
C LEU A 129 -11.89 -2.29 -7.11
N SER A 130 -12.99 -3.04 -6.95
CA SER A 130 -14.15 -3.05 -7.84
C SER A 130 -15.15 -1.99 -7.39
N VAL A 131 -15.43 -1.00 -8.24
CA VAL A 131 -16.43 0.04 -8.01
C VAL A 131 -17.73 -0.39 -8.69
N LEU A 132 -18.75 -0.72 -7.90
CA LEU A 132 -20.05 -1.18 -8.39
C LEU A 132 -20.91 -0.02 -8.86
N ALA A 133 -21.59 -0.19 -10.00
CA ALA A 133 -22.44 0.85 -10.60
C ALA A 133 -23.74 1.10 -9.84
N ASN A 134 -24.21 0.11 -9.08
CA ASN A 134 -25.47 0.16 -8.33
C ASN A 134 -25.28 0.52 -6.86
N LYS A 135 -24.11 1.03 -6.49
CA LYS A 135 -23.80 1.48 -5.14
C LYS A 135 -23.46 2.97 -5.16
N PRO A 136 -23.87 3.70 -4.11
CA PRO A 136 -23.46 5.10 -3.94
C PRO A 136 -21.96 5.15 -3.59
N TRP A 137 -21.51 6.23 -2.97
CA TRP A 137 -20.12 6.41 -2.51
C TRP A 137 -19.56 5.17 -1.79
N GLN A 138 -18.58 4.51 -2.43
CA GLN A 138 -17.89 3.33 -1.92
C GLN A 138 -16.55 3.75 -1.33
N ASN A 139 -16.28 3.37 -0.08
CA ASN A 139 -15.00 3.63 0.57
C ASN A 139 -13.88 2.86 -0.13
N SER A 140 -12.77 3.53 -0.42
CA SER A 140 -11.64 2.88 -1.07
C SER A 140 -10.65 2.22 -0.10
N GLY A 141 -10.78 2.49 1.21
CA GLY A 141 -9.79 2.11 2.21
C GLY A 141 -8.50 2.92 2.14
N VAL A 142 -8.52 4.06 1.44
CA VAL A 142 -7.36 4.96 1.29
C VAL A 142 -7.72 6.31 1.89
N THR A 143 -7.06 6.65 2.99
CA THR A 143 -7.12 7.99 3.56
C THR A 143 -6.13 8.91 2.86
N VAL A 144 -6.63 9.90 2.15
CA VAL A 144 -5.84 10.93 1.47
C VAL A 144 -5.25 11.89 2.48
N ASN A 145 -4.01 12.32 2.23
CA ASN A 145 -3.31 13.31 3.02
C ASN A 145 -2.73 14.41 2.15
N THR A 146 -2.68 15.64 2.68
CA THR A 146 -2.18 16.83 1.96
C THR A 146 -0.69 16.78 1.64
N SER A 147 0.08 15.91 2.30
CA SER A 147 1.53 15.73 2.07
C SER A 147 1.86 14.67 1.01
N GLN A 148 0.85 14.08 0.37
CA GLN A 148 1.01 13.02 -0.61
C GLN A 148 0.18 13.29 -1.86
N THR A 149 0.61 12.74 -2.99
CA THR A 149 -0.19 12.69 -4.21
C THR A 149 -0.80 11.30 -4.36
N THR A 150 -2.12 11.21 -4.28
CA THR A 150 -2.88 9.98 -4.54
C THR A 150 -3.45 10.04 -5.96
N THR A 151 -3.19 9.01 -6.76
CA THR A 151 -3.66 8.86 -8.14
C THR A 151 -4.60 7.66 -8.23
N ILE A 152 -5.72 7.84 -8.90
CA ILE A 152 -6.71 6.81 -9.22
C ILE A 152 -6.62 6.53 -10.72
N THR A 153 -6.47 5.27 -11.10
CA THR A 153 -6.34 4.83 -12.49
C THR A 153 -7.34 3.71 -12.76
N TYR A 154 -8.18 3.89 -13.78
CA TYR A 154 -9.03 2.84 -14.34
C TYR A 154 -8.17 1.73 -14.94
N LEU A 155 -8.49 0.48 -14.59
CA LEU A 155 -7.82 -0.70 -15.11
C LEU A 155 -8.66 -1.39 -16.19
N SER A 156 -9.90 -1.74 -15.85
CA SER A 156 -10.77 -2.56 -16.69
C SER A 156 -12.23 -2.50 -16.22
N GLY A 157 -13.11 -3.18 -16.95
CA GLY A 157 -14.53 -3.27 -16.64
C GLY A 157 -15.39 -2.33 -17.48
N THR A 158 -16.70 -2.53 -17.38
CA THR A 158 -17.71 -1.64 -17.96
C THR A 158 -18.92 -1.67 -17.06
N TRP A 159 -19.66 -0.57 -17.04
CA TRP A 159 -20.95 -0.50 -16.36
C TRP A 159 -22.02 0.18 -17.20
N SER A 160 -23.27 -0.02 -16.82
CA SER A 160 -24.42 0.70 -17.37
C SER A 160 -24.98 1.63 -16.32
N PHE A 161 -25.31 2.87 -16.73
CA PHE A 161 -26.09 3.83 -15.95
C PHE A 161 -27.59 3.82 -16.30
N ASN A 162 -27.95 3.10 -17.37
CA ASN A 162 -29.34 2.87 -17.79
C ASN A 162 -29.33 1.80 -18.90
N PRO A 163 -30.14 0.73 -18.79
CA PRO A 163 -30.10 -0.43 -19.70
C PRO A 163 -30.49 -0.12 -21.15
N GLN A 164 -31.04 1.06 -21.43
CA GLN A 164 -31.38 1.51 -22.79
C GLN A 164 -30.16 2.02 -23.57
N TYR A 165 -29.07 2.36 -22.88
CA TYR A 165 -27.85 2.86 -23.51
C TYR A 165 -26.75 1.80 -23.54
N SER A 166 -25.72 2.08 -24.35
CA SER A 166 -24.52 1.25 -24.37
C SER A 166 -23.77 1.35 -23.04
N ARG A 167 -23.18 0.24 -22.61
CA ARG A 167 -22.29 0.22 -21.44
C ARG A 167 -21.11 1.16 -21.66
N CYS A 168 -20.70 1.86 -20.63
CA CYS A 168 -19.57 2.78 -20.65
C CYS A 168 -18.40 2.26 -19.82
N GLN A 169 -17.21 2.77 -20.15
CA GLN A 169 -16.02 2.70 -19.30
C GLN A 169 -15.98 3.93 -18.38
N ALA A 170 -14.85 4.16 -17.72
CA ALA A 170 -14.69 5.21 -16.72
C ALA A 170 -14.92 6.65 -17.25
N GLU A 171 -14.85 6.87 -18.57
CA GLU A 171 -15.17 8.16 -19.20
C GLU A 171 -16.66 8.52 -19.18
N GLY A 172 -17.55 7.55 -18.96
CA GLY A 172 -18.99 7.73 -19.11
C GLY A 172 -19.42 7.91 -20.56
N ASP A 173 -20.65 8.38 -20.75
CA ASP A 173 -21.22 8.70 -22.06
C ASP A 173 -21.22 10.21 -22.30
N ARG A 174 -20.38 10.68 -23.23
CA ARG A 174 -20.24 12.10 -23.55
C ARG A 174 -21.47 12.71 -24.23
N ALA A 175 -22.37 11.89 -24.76
CA ALA A 175 -23.64 12.37 -25.32
C ALA A 175 -24.68 12.67 -24.23
N HIS A 176 -24.49 12.15 -23.01
CA HIS A 176 -25.40 12.31 -21.88
C HIS A 176 -24.69 13.05 -20.75
N ILE A 177 -25.10 14.28 -20.48
CA ILE A 177 -24.50 15.12 -19.45
C ILE A 177 -25.35 15.09 -18.18
N ALA A 178 -24.68 14.90 -17.04
CA ALA A 178 -25.29 14.78 -15.73
C ALA A 178 -26.02 16.06 -15.32
N GLN A 179 -27.24 15.90 -14.79
CA GLN A 179 -28.09 17.00 -14.34
C GLN A 179 -27.67 17.55 -12.97
N GLN A 180 -28.33 18.59 -12.49
CA GLN A 180 -27.95 19.35 -11.30
C GLN A 180 -27.85 18.53 -10.01
N ASP A 181 -28.67 17.48 -9.85
CA ASP A 181 -28.68 16.65 -8.64
C ASP A 181 -27.91 15.31 -8.80
N TYR A 182 -27.20 15.13 -9.91
CA TYR A 182 -26.29 13.99 -10.09
C TYR A 182 -25.03 14.17 -9.24
N THR A 183 -24.24 13.11 -9.04
CA THR A 183 -23.02 13.19 -8.21
C THR A 183 -22.02 14.27 -8.65
N LEU A 184 -21.86 14.47 -9.96
CA LEU A 184 -21.01 15.50 -10.53
C LEU A 184 -21.70 16.13 -11.75
N PRO A 185 -22.53 17.17 -11.53
CA PRO A 185 -23.28 17.83 -12.58
C PRO A 185 -22.38 18.42 -13.67
N GLY A 186 -22.87 18.44 -14.91
CA GLY A 186 -22.15 18.99 -16.05
C GLY A 186 -21.03 18.10 -16.61
N GLN A 187 -20.81 16.92 -16.01
CA GLN A 187 -19.89 15.90 -16.52
C GLN A 187 -20.66 14.73 -17.17
N PRO A 188 -20.00 13.87 -17.98
CA PRO A 188 -20.66 12.72 -18.59
C PRO A 188 -21.33 11.80 -17.54
N VAL A 189 -22.58 11.39 -17.81
CA VAL A 189 -23.27 10.37 -17.01
C VAL A 189 -22.52 9.04 -17.17
N GLY A 190 -22.43 8.27 -16.09
CA GLY A 190 -21.69 7.02 -16.08
C GLY A 190 -20.17 7.18 -15.95
N ALA A 191 -19.65 8.40 -15.84
CA ALA A 191 -18.21 8.60 -15.60
C ALA A 191 -17.81 8.14 -14.20
N LEU A 192 -16.57 7.69 -14.02
CA LEU A 192 -16.00 7.45 -12.69
C LEU A 192 -15.70 8.78 -12.01
N VAL A 193 -16.21 8.96 -10.79
CA VAL A 193 -15.98 10.14 -9.97
C VAL A 193 -15.43 9.77 -8.60
N GLY A 194 -14.64 10.69 -8.04
CA GLY A 194 -14.05 10.56 -6.72
C GLY A 194 -14.55 11.65 -5.79
N ARG A 195 -14.54 11.36 -4.49
CA ARG A 195 -14.85 12.32 -3.45
C ARG A 195 -13.91 12.17 -2.26
N VAL A 196 -13.47 13.29 -1.71
CA VAL A 196 -12.80 13.38 -0.41
C VAL A 196 -13.48 14.47 0.41
N GLY A 197 -13.96 14.11 1.61
CA GLY A 197 -14.76 15.02 2.42
C GLY A 197 -16.06 15.41 1.71
N GLY A 198 -16.23 16.69 1.35
CA GLY A 198 -17.36 17.18 0.53
C GLY A 198 -17.00 17.50 -0.92
N THR A 199 -15.73 17.34 -1.32
CA THR A 199 -15.26 17.74 -2.65
C THR A 199 -15.36 16.57 -3.61
N VAL A 200 -16.16 16.70 -4.66
CA VAL A 200 -16.30 15.73 -5.75
C VAL A 200 -15.46 16.18 -6.95
N PHE A 201 -14.83 15.23 -7.63
CA PHE A 201 -14.01 15.49 -8.82
C PHE A 201 -14.14 14.36 -9.84
N LEU A 202 -13.94 14.71 -11.12
CA LEU A 202 -13.94 13.76 -12.21
C LEU A 202 -12.64 12.95 -12.19
N ILE A 203 -12.75 11.61 -12.26
CA ILE A 203 -11.59 10.74 -12.44
C ILE A 203 -11.44 10.36 -13.90
N SER A 204 -12.53 10.01 -14.58
CA SER A 204 -12.47 9.45 -15.93
C SER A 204 -11.51 8.23 -15.94
N ARG A 205 -10.56 8.16 -16.87
CA ARG A 205 -9.57 7.08 -16.90
C ARG A 205 -8.48 7.20 -15.83
N GLU A 206 -8.07 8.41 -15.50
CA GLU A 206 -7.01 8.66 -14.54
C GLU A 206 -7.08 10.09 -14.02
N ALA A 207 -6.97 10.24 -12.69
CA ALA A 207 -6.84 11.55 -12.07
C ALA A 207 -6.04 11.46 -10.77
N SER A 208 -5.41 12.57 -10.39
CA SER A 208 -4.91 12.76 -9.03
C SER A 208 -5.96 13.45 -8.19
N VAL A 209 -6.02 13.10 -6.90
CA VAL A 209 -6.88 13.81 -5.95
C VAL A 209 -6.48 15.28 -5.93
N PRO A 210 -7.44 16.23 -5.96
CA PRO A 210 -7.14 17.65 -5.88
C PRO A 210 -6.28 18.00 -4.66
N SER A 211 -5.35 18.94 -4.86
CA SER A 211 -4.43 19.38 -3.80
C SER A 211 -5.18 20.00 -2.61
N GLY A 212 -4.67 19.75 -1.40
CA GLY A 212 -5.23 20.34 -0.17
C GLY A 212 -6.39 19.55 0.45
N LEU A 213 -6.81 18.44 -0.17
CA LEU A 213 -7.80 17.54 0.41
C LEU A 213 -7.16 16.53 1.36
N SER A 214 -7.90 16.15 2.40
CA SER A 214 -7.57 15.05 3.29
C SER A 214 -8.84 14.38 3.82
N GLY A 215 -8.76 13.07 4.03
CA GLY A 215 -9.89 12.23 4.45
C GLY A 215 -10.02 10.98 3.59
N GLU A 216 -11.02 10.17 3.89
CA GLU A 216 -11.30 8.94 3.13
C GLU A 216 -11.65 9.26 1.67
N LEU A 217 -11.01 8.56 0.74
CA LEU A 217 -11.37 8.58 -0.67
C LEU A 217 -12.54 7.64 -0.91
N GLN A 218 -13.58 8.18 -1.55
CA GLN A 218 -14.74 7.42 -1.97
C GLN A 218 -14.94 7.51 -3.48
N LEU A 219 -15.42 6.43 -4.08
CA LEU A 219 -15.61 6.33 -5.53
C LEU A 219 -17.07 5.95 -5.84
N CYS A 220 -17.61 6.43 -6.94
CA CYS A 220 -18.88 5.94 -7.50
C CYS A 220 -19.02 6.31 -8.99
N ILE A 221 -20.13 5.86 -9.57
CA ILE A 221 -20.58 6.26 -10.90
C ILE A 221 -21.19 7.67 -10.88
N ASN A 222 -21.00 8.43 -11.96
CA ASN A 222 -21.64 9.72 -12.14
C ASN A 222 -23.11 9.57 -12.49
N ASP A 223 -23.97 9.46 -11.48
CA ASP A 223 -25.39 9.21 -11.67
C ASP A 223 -26.27 9.89 -10.60
N ASP A 224 -27.57 9.71 -10.73
CA ASP A 224 -28.61 10.16 -9.81
C ASP A 224 -28.74 9.21 -8.62
N LEU A 225 -27.98 9.49 -7.55
CA LEU A 225 -27.97 8.63 -6.36
C LEU A 225 -29.33 8.53 -5.68
N GLU A 226 -30.21 9.52 -5.87
CA GLU A 226 -31.49 9.63 -5.16
C GLU A 226 -32.69 9.28 -6.05
N GLY A 227 -32.49 8.98 -7.33
CA GLY A 227 -33.56 8.64 -8.27
C GLY A 227 -34.54 9.80 -8.54
N ARG A 228 -34.06 11.04 -8.50
CA ARG A 228 -34.84 12.25 -8.78
C ARG A 228 -35.33 12.37 -10.23
N TYR A 229 -34.60 11.80 -11.17
CA TYR A 229 -34.85 11.91 -12.62
C TYR A 229 -35.12 10.56 -13.29
N GLY A 230 -35.22 9.47 -12.52
CA GLY A 230 -35.42 8.12 -13.06
C GLY A 230 -35.23 7.02 -12.02
N ALA A 231 -34.71 5.88 -12.47
CA ALA A 231 -34.46 4.71 -11.61
C ALA A 231 -33.24 4.87 -10.68
N GLY A 232 -32.47 5.95 -10.84
CA GLY A 232 -31.26 6.19 -10.08
C GLY A 232 -30.25 5.06 -10.26
N LEU A 233 -29.76 4.48 -9.15
CA LEU A 233 -28.81 3.37 -9.22
C LEU A 233 -29.45 1.99 -9.39
N THR A 234 -30.78 1.88 -9.39
CA THR A 234 -31.46 0.57 -9.25
C THR A 234 -31.45 -0.27 -10.52
N ASP A 235 -31.28 0.36 -11.68
CA ASP A 235 -31.12 -0.27 -13.00
C ASP A 235 -29.66 -0.26 -13.49
N ASN A 236 -28.73 0.17 -12.64
CA ASN A 236 -27.31 0.15 -12.95
C ASN A 236 -26.71 -1.25 -12.82
N GLU A 237 -25.82 -1.60 -13.74
CA GLU A 237 -25.23 -2.93 -13.80
C GLU A 237 -23.73 -2.93 -14.11
N GLY A 238 -23.00 -3.80 -13.43
CA GLY A 238 -21.57 -4.02 -13.62
C GLY A 238 -20.68 -3.17 -12.72
N ALA A 239 -19.40 -3.13 -13.05
CA ALA A 239 -18.36 -2.58 -12.21
C ALA A 239 -17.14 -2.13 -13.02
N LEU A 240 -16.35 -1.24 -12.43
CA LEU A 240 -15.03 -0.86 -12.90
C LEU A 240 -13.97 -1.32 -11.90
N GLU A 241 -12.89 -1.90 -12.40
CA GLU A 241 -11.68 -2.16 -11.60
C GLU A 241 -10.77 -0.94 -11.66
N VAL A 242 -10.34 -0.46 -10.50
CA VAL A 242 -9.47 0.72 -10.38
C VAL A 242 -8.28 0.44 -9.48
N LYS A 243 -7.16 1.09 -9.77
CA LYS A 243 -5.97 1.12 -8.92
C LYS A 243 -5.82 2.48 -8.28
N ILE A 244 -5.49 2.50 -7.00
CA ILE A 244 -5.15 3.70 -6.24
C ILE A 244 -3.70 3.57 -5.79
N SER A 245 -2.88 4.56 -6.16
CA SER A 245 -1.46 4.60 -5.81
C SER A 245 -1.12 5.95 -5.17
N THR A 246 -0.25 5.94 -4.15
CA THR A 246 0.16 7.17 -3.47
C THR A 246 1.67 7.35 -3.55
N ARG A 247 2.12 8.59 -3.72
CA ARG A 247 3.54 8.99 -3.69
C ARG A 247 3.73 10.23 -2.82
N LYS A 248 4.95 10.44 -2.33
CA LYS A 248 5.36 11.73 -1.73
C LYS A 248 5.60 12.76 -2.81
#